data_AF-A0A101ITR3-F1
#
_entry.id   AF-A0A101ITR3-F1
#
_cell.length_a   1.000
_cell.length_b   1.000
_cell.length_c   1.000
_cell.angle_alpha   90.00
_cell.angle_beta   90.00
_cell.angle_gamma   90.00
#
_symmetry.space_group_name_H-M   'P 1'
#
loop_
_entity.id
_entity.type
_entity.pdbx_description
1 polymer ?
#
loop_
_entity_poly.entity_id
_entity_poly.type
_entity_poly.pdbx_seq_one_letter_code
_entity_poly.pdbx_strand_id
1 'polypeptide(L)'
;MQSFSRSLRFSEKPLFKDADLLECDHIPDQVLFRDDELEELAFLIRPGLRGQRPANILCRGLPATGKTTCIHHLFAEIRHLPGAGGTLIPVYVNCQRSRTAFAVFSTIYRELVGHAPPSSGIPLRRLMDAVAKALQSGRQSWGESRGDPRGESGRRSPTQSERQYERESGKKAGKQSERPILLVCLDDIHHLIHEGTATQILSSLLRIYLDYPGCRVSVILVESDLSLDLSRALDRSVTSSLCAQEVFFAPYTATQIRGILKERARQAVYPGVIAPGVLNLITDRTTGTLPVDLRVGLDLLKRSILRAERAAHTSVTEEDVAAAYGDARVTYLRGLVSGLTGKERALLSLIAEMEEGARIREEEARKREEETRNREEEARKREEETRNREEEARKREESGLRETAEMDNSGENGESSENDENDENSDISKNDSIDMIDMIDDPMKRRPTSGQIYSRLQEMIEEDQRRRRSLDAAAKAGEVAAAACAEPDPGYSTGKRGPNTPIPHTPTSCTPTPCTPFPYSSCSYTSFYEHLRSLESYKLIGIKGVQGRGKTSAITLRYAAADVKRLCDAEEARQGEGEKMEKR
;
A
#
# COMPACT_ATOMS: atom_id res chain seq x y z
N MET A 1 -21.83 -4.41 33.84
CA MET A 1 -22.57 -3.35 33.11
C MET A 1 -22.16 -1.93 33.48
N GLN A 2 -21.89 -1.60 34.76
CA GLN A 2 -21.47 -0.24 35.18
C GLN A 2 -20.08 0.20 34.67
N SER A 3 -19.13 -0.73 34.45
CA SER A 3 -17.80 -0.39 33.90
C SER A 3 -17.85 -0.01 32.41
N PHE A 4 -18.66 -0.69 31.61
CA PHE A 4 -18.83 -0.40 30.18
C PHE A 4 -19.55 0.93 29.94
N SER A 5 -20.57 1.23 30.76
CA SER A 5 -21.26 2.53 30.71
C SER A 5 -20.40 3.68 31.21
N ARG A 6 -19.38 3.44 32.06
CA ARG A 6 -18.35 4.43 32.39
C ARG A 6 -17.34 4.61 31.25
N SER A 7 -17.02 3.55 30.51
CA SER A 7 -16.18 3.60 29.29
C SER A 7 -16.84 4.31 28.11
N LEU A 8 -18.17 4.49 28.14
CA LEU A 8 -18.94 5.25 27.15
C LEU A 8 -19.06 6.74 27.51
N ARG A 9 -18.64 7.16 28.72
CA ARG A 9 -18.63 8.56 29.10
C ARG A 9 -17.34 9.20 28.60
N PHE A 10 -17.49 10.21 27.76
CA PHE A 10 -16.38 11.07 27.34
C PHE A 10 -15.66 11.68 28.56
N SER A 11 -14.37 11.95 28.41
CA SER A 11 -13.59 12.76 29.34
C SER A 11 -14.37 14.02 29.72
N GLU A 12 -14.34 14.43 30.99
CA GLU A 12 -14.96 15.69 31.43
C GLU A 12 -14.40 16.92 30.69
N LYS A 13 -13.23 16.77 30.04
CA LYS A 13 -12.60 17.76 29.16
C LYS A 13 -12.20 17.09 27.83
N PRO A 14 -13.02 17.18 26.77
CA PRO A 14 -12.64 16.66 25.47
C PRO A 14 -11.47 17.47 24.92
N LEU A 15 -10.45 16.78 24.38
CA LEU A 15 -9.31 17.43 23.72
C LEU A 15 -9.67 17.89 22.31
N PHE A 16 -10.59 17.16 21.66
CA PHE A 16 -11.13 17.49 20.35
C PHE A 16 -12.25 18.52 20.42
N LYS A 17 -12.20 19.47 19.49
CA LYS A 17 -13.39 20.22 19.04
C LYS A 17 -14.16 19.39 18.02
N ASP A 18 -13.43 18.89 17.04
CA ASP A 18 -13.93 18.06 15.95
C ASP A 18 -12.82 17.13 15.47
N ALA A 19 -12.97 15.83 15.71
CA ALA A 19 -12.00 14.82 15.35
C ALA A 19 -12.05 14.43 13.86
N ASP A 20 -13.15 14.76 13.17
CA ASP A 20 -13.36 14.41 11.77
C ASP A 20 -12.54 15.31 10.84
N LEU A 21 -12.16 16.51 11.30
CA LEU A 21 -11.26 17.42 10.58
C LEU A 21 -9.84 16.86 10.35
N LEU A 22 -9.45 15.86 11.14
CA LEU A 22 -8.18 15.14 10.97
C LEU A 22 -8.30 13.88 10.10
N GLU A 23 -9.50 13.53 9.63
CA GLU A 23 -9.66 12.42 8.70
C GLU A 23 -9.03 12.74 7.34
N CYS A 24 -8.48 11.71 6.70
CA CYS A 24 -7.82 11.86 5.39
C CYS A 24 -8.82 12.25 4.28
N ASP A 25 -10.08 11.83 4.43
CA ASP A 25 -11.16 12.14 3.48
C ASP A 25 -11.74 13.55 3.68
N HIS A 26 -11.37 14.23 4.77
CA HIS A 26 -11.80 15.60 5.03
C HIS A 26 -11.07 16.60 4.12
N ILE A 27 -11.84 17.30 3.29
CA ILE A 27 -11.38 18.37 2.41
C ILE A 27 -11.33 19.67 3.24
N PRO A 28 -10.17 20.33 3.35
CA PRO A 28 -10.03 21.56 4.13
C PRO A 28 -10.58 22.76 3.36
N ASP A 29 -11.05 23.77 4.09
CA ASP A 29 -11.51 25.05 3.52
C ASP A 29 -10.39 25.78 2.78
N GLN A 30 -9.15 25.67 3.27
CA GLN A 30 -7.97 26.24 2.64
C GLN A 30 -6.95 25.14 2.35
N VAL A 31 -6.52 25.06 1.09
CA VAL A 31 -5.39 24.19 0.71
C VAL A 31 -4.10 24.97 0.89
N LEU A 32 -3.24 24.51 1.81
CA LEU A 32 -1.96 25.17 2.07
C LEU A 32 -0.85 24.67 1.15
N PHE A 33 0.05 25.58 0.76
CA PHE A 33 1.26 25.30 -0.02
C PHE A 33 0.99 24.70 -1.40
N ARG A 34 -0.18 24.98 -1.98
CA ARG A 34 -0.58 24.57 -3.34
C ARG A 34 -1.17 25.72 -4.15
N ASP A 35 -0.81 26.95 -3.81
CA ASP A 35 -1.34 28.14 -4.45
C ASP A 35 -0.94 28.19 -5.94
N ASP A 36 0.32 27.86 -6.26
CA ASP A 36 0.84 27.82 -7.62
C ASP A 36 0.11 26.76 -8.48
N GLU A 37 -0.03 25.52 -7.96
CA GLU A 37 -0.73 24.46 -8.68
C GLU A 37 -2.23 24.77 -8.85
N LEU A 38 -2.88 25.39 -7.85
CA LEU A 38 -4.26 25.83 -7.96
C LEU A 38 -4.43 26.96 -8.98
N GLU A 39 -3.49 27.92 -9.04
CA GLU A 39 -3.51 28.99 -10.02
C GLU A 39 -3.32 28.47 -11.44
N GLU A 40 -2.42 27.50 -11.63
CA GLU A 40 -2.22 26.83 -12.91
C GLU A 40 -3.47 26.05 -13.36
N LEU A 41 -4.06 25.26 -12.45
CA LEU A 41 -5.33 24.56 -12.72
C LEU A 41 -6.45 25.54 -13.08
N ALA A 42 -6.57 26.65 -12.35
CA ALA A 42 -7.55 27.68 -12.62
C ALA A 42 -7.31 28.31 -13.99
N PHE A 43 -6.06 28.62 -14.34
CA PHE A 43 -5.68 29.17 -15.64
C PHE A 43 -6.12 28.27 -16.81
N LEU A 44 -5.89 26.97 -16.70
CA LEU A 44 -6.26 25.97 -17.72
C LEU A 44 -7.78 25.79 -17.88
N ILE A 45 -8.54 26.03 -16.80
CA ILE A 45 -10.00 25.86 -16.78
C ILE A 45 -10.76 27.16 -17.13
N ARG A 46 -10.16 28.34 -16.93
CA ARG A 46 -10.77 29.66 -17.23
C ARG A 46 -11.50 29.74 -18.59
N PRO A 47 -11.01 29.16 -19.70
CA PRO A 47 -11.77 29.14 -20.95
C PRO A 47 -13.14 28.46 -20.83
N GLY A 48 -13.22 27.39 -20.03
CA GLY A 48 -14.45 26.66 -19.65
C GLY A 48 -15.53 27.56 -19.05
N LEU A 49 -15.11 28.46 -18.16
CA LEU A 49 -16.01 29.40 -17.49
C LEU A 49 -16.58 30.47 -18.45
N ARG A 50 -15.94 30.68 -19.60
CA ARG A 50 -16.39 31.58 -20.68
C ARG A 50 -17.11 30.84 -21.82
N GLY A 51 -17.54 29.60 -21.57
CA GLY A 51 -18.22 28.78 -22.57
C GLY A 51 -17.33 28.25 -23.69
N GLN A 52 -16.01 28.32 -23.56
CA GLN A 52 -15.03 27.70 -24.47
C GLN A 52 -14.54 26.36 -23.91
N ARG A 53 -14.06 25.44 -24.74
CA ARG A 53 -13.56 24.15 -24.23
C ARG A 53 -12.27 24.39 -23.43
N PRO A 54 -12.21 24.02 -22.14
CA PRO A 54 -10.98 24.13 -21.37
C PRO A 54 -9.95 23.09 -21.84
N ALA A 55 -8.68 23.31 -21.50
CA ALA A 55 -7.63 22.34 -21.78
C ALA A 55 -7.91 21.02 -21.03
N ASN A 56 -7.47 19.89 -21.60
CA ASN A 56 -7.38 18.66 -20.84
C ASN A 56 -6.16 18.75 -19.91
N ILE A 57 -6.27 18.22 -18.70
CA ILE A 57 -5.26 18.40 -17.66
C ILE A 57 -4.78 17.04 -17.17
N LEU A 58 -3.49 16.92 -16.90
CA LEU A 58 -2.87 15.78 -16.24
C LEU A 58 -2.19 16.26 -14.95
N CYS A 59 -2.77 15.94 -13.80
CA CYS A 59 -2.18 16.18 -12.49
C CYS A 59 -1.25 15.00 -12.14
N ARG A 60 0.06 15.21 -12.17
CA ARG A 60 1.05 14.18 -11.79
C ARG A 60 1.69 14.50 -10.44
N GLY A 61 1.93 13.50 -9.62
CA GLY A 61 2.69 13.66 -8.37
C GLY A 61 2.63 12.43 -7.50
N LEU A 62 3.51 12.30 -6.49
CA LEU A 62 3.43 11.18 -5.54
C LEU A 62 2.09 11.17 -4.78
N PRO A 63 1.65 10.03 -4.21
CA PRO A 63 0.48 10.01 -3.34
C PRO A 63 0.64 10.96 -2.15
N ALA A 64 -0.48 11.41 -1.59
CA ALA A 64 -0.53 12.35 -0.46
C ALA A 64 0.16 13.72 -0.69
N THR A 65 0.32 14.15 -1.95
CA THR A 65 0.79 15.50 -2.31
C THR A 65 -0.31 16.54 -2.44
N GLY A 66 -1.58 16.17 -2.22
CA GLY A 66 -2.72 17.10 -2.25
C GLY A 66 -3.44 17.22 -3.59
N LYS A 67 -3.18 16.33 -4.56
CA LYS A 67 -3.84 16.33 -5.89
C LYS A 67 -5.37 16.30 -5.80
N THR A 68 -5.92 15.26 -5.16
CA THR A 68 -7.35 15.07 -4.94
C THR A 68 -7.96 16.23 -4.17
N THR A 69 -7.26 16.73 -3.14
CA THR A 69 -7.70 17.89 -2.34
C THR A 69 -7.80 19.16 -3.18
N CYS A 70 -6.79 19.47 -4.01
CA CYS A 70 -6.83 20.63 -4.92
C CYS A 70 -7.96 20.54 -5.93
N ILE A 71 -8.23 19.35 -6.46
CA ILE A 71 -9.31 19.13 -7.43
C ILE A 71 -10.67 19.30 -6.78
N HIS A 72 -10.87 18.76 -5.57
CA HIS A 72 -12.11 18.98 -4.83
C HIS A 72 -12.32 20.46 -4.50
N HIS A 73 -11.28 21.16 -4.06
CA HIS A 73 -11.33 22.59 -3.81
C HIS A 73 -11.70 23.36 -5.08
N LEU A 74 -11.02 23.09 -6.20
CA LEU A 74 -11.32 23.68 -7.50
C LEU A 74 -12.76 23.41 -7.94
N PHE A 75 -13.27 22.20 -7.75
CA PHE A 75 -14.65 21.85 -8.11
C PHE A 75 -15.66 22.53 -7.20
N ALA A 76 -15.36 22.67 -5.92
CA ALA A 76 -16.16 23.46 -5.00
C ALA A 76 -16.21 24.91 -5.45
N GLU A 77 -15.08 25.54 -5.75
CA GLU A 77 -15.01 26.92 -6.27
C GLU A 77 -15.84 27.09 -7.55
N ILE A 78 -15.68 26.20 -8.53
CA ILE A 78 -16.47 26.24 -9.79
C ILE A 78 -17.98 26.16 -9.52
N ARG A 79 -18.41 25.34 -8.56
CA ARG A 79 -19.83 25.19 -8.20
C ARG A 79 -20.40 26.42 -7.47
N HIS A 80 -19.59 27.11 -6.68
CA HIS A 80 -20.01 28.31 -5.95
C HIS A 80 -19.95 29.60 -6.81
N LEU A 81 -19.25 29.58 -7.94
CA LEU A 81 -19.16 30.74 -8.83
C LEU A 81 -20.52 31.09 -9.47
N PRO A 82 -21.07 32.30 -9.23
CA PRO A 82 -22.34 32.73 -9.80
C PRO A 82 -22.23 32.86 -11.31
N GLY A 83 -23.16 32.24 -12.04
CA GLY A 83 -23.20 32.25 -13.52
C GLY A 83 -22.31 31.19 -14.20
N ALA A 84 -21.28 30.67 -13.53
CA ALA A 84 -20.39 29.64 -14.09
C ALA A 84 -20.91 28.20 -13.90
N GLY A 85 -21.67 27.94 -12.82
CA GLY A 85 -22.23 26.61 -12.52
C GLY A 85 -23.23 26.07 -13.55
N GLY A 86 -23.71 26.91 -14.48
CA GLY A 86 -24.51 26.49 -15.63
C GLY A 86 -23.70 26.19 -16.90
N THR A 87 -22.49 26.75 -17.02
CA THR A 87 -21.67 26.65 -18.24
C THR A 87 -20.60 25.56 -18.12
N LEU A 88 -20.07 25.31 -16.93
CA LEU A 88 -19.07 24.27 -16.67
C LEU A 88 -19.53 23.36 -15.53
N ILE A 89 -19.76 22.08 -15.82
CA ILE A 89 -20.27 21.10 -14.86
C ILE A 89 -19.14 20.17 -14.41
N PRO A 90 -18.61 20.31 -13.18
CA PRO A 90 -17.55 19.47 -12.67
C PRO A 90 -18.09 18.15 -12.08
N VAL A 91 -17.56 17.02 -12.57
CA VAL A 91 -17.88 15.66 -12.13
C VAL A 91 -16.61 14.97 -11.68
N TYR A 92 -16.59 14.47 -10.45
CA TYR A 92 -15.47 13.74 -9.88
C TYR A 92 -15.74 12.23 -9.90
N VAL A 93 -14.79 11.45 -10.40
CA VAL A 93 -14.84 9.98 -10.43
C VAL A 93 -13.57 9.43 -9.81
N ASN A 94 -13.72 8.67 -8.73
CA ASN A 94 -12.64 7.90 -8.13
C ASN A 94 -12.50 6.55 -8.88
N CYS A 95 -11.40 6.37 -9.60
CA CYS A 95 -11.15 5.18 -10.43
C CYS A 95 -10.81 3.94 -9.62
N GLN A 96 -10.38 4.08 -8.36
CA GLN A 96 -10.17 2.95 -7.46
C GLN A 96 -11.49 2.23 -7.17
N ARG A 97 -12.58 2.99 -6.99
CA ARG A 97 -13.94 2.44 -6.78
C ARG A 97 -14.65 2.11 -8.09
N SER A 98 -14.43 2.91 -9.13
CA SER A 98 -15.13 2.78 -10.43
C SER A 98 -14.20 2.27 -11.52
N ARG A 99 -13.96 0.96 -11.58
CA ARG A 99 -12.97 0.35 -12.48
C ARG A 99 -13.47 0.05 -13.91
N THR A 100 -14.78 0.07 -14.15
CA THR A 100 -15.38 -0.26 -15.45
C THR A 100 -15.96 0.97 -16.13
N ALA A 101 -16.02 0.95 -17.47
CA ALA A 101 -16.63 2.03 -18.25
C ALA A 101 -18.08 2.30 -17.80
N PHE A 102 -18.85 1.24 -17.56
CA PHE A 102 -20.22 1.38 -17.05
C PHE A 102 -20.28 2.09 -15.69
N ALA A 103 -19.39 1.76 -14.75
CA ALA A 103 -19.34 2.43 -13.45
C ALA A 103 -19.00 3.92 -13.58
N VAL A 104 -17.99 4.26 -14.40
CA VAL A 104 -17.59 5.66 -14.65
C VAL A 104 -18.74 6.47 -15.25
N PHE A 105 -19.35 5.98 -16.34
CA PHE A 105 -20.50 6.66 -16.96
C PHE A 105 -21.73 6.70 -16.05
N SER A 106 -21.90 5.73 -15.15
CA SER A 106 -22.98 5.74 -14.16
C SER A 106 -22.79 6.83 -13.11
N THR A 107 -21.55 7.07 -12.69
CA THR A 107 -21.20 8.19 -11.80
C THR A 107 -21.44 9.52 -12.50
N ILE A 108 -20.99 9.65 -13.75
CA ILE A 108 -21.26 10.86 -14.57
C ILE A 108 -22.75 11.11 -14.72
N TYR A 109 -23.53 10.08 -15.05
CA TYR A 109 -24.99 10.19 -15.16
C TYR A 109 -25.63 10.63 -13.85
N ARG A 110 -25.22 10.04 -12.73
CA ARG A 110 -25.76 10.35 -11.40
C ARG A 110 -25.49 11.80 -11.00
N GLU A 111 -24.29 12.30 -11.27
CA GLU A 111 -23.94 13.69 -10.98
C GLU A 111 -24.69 14.68 -11.90
N LEU A 112 -24.98 14.29 -13.15
CA LEU A 112 -25.73 15.12 -14.09
C LEU A 112 -27.24 15.13 -13.85
N VAL A 113 -27.82 14.00 -13.46
CA VAL A 113 -29.27 13.79 -13.40
C VAL A 113 -29.80 13.76 -11.97
N GLY A 114 -28.95 13.50 -10.97
CA GLY A 114 -29.30 13.48 -9.55
C GLY A 114 -29.82 12.15 -9.01
N HIS A 115 -29.97 11.12 -9.85
CA HIS A 115 -30.34 9.77 -9.43
C HIS A 115 -29.48 8.70 -10.12
N ALA A 116 -29.39 7.52 -9.51
CA ALA A 116 -28.67 6.41 -10.10
C ALA A 116 -29.39 5.89 -11.36
N PRO A 117 -28.65 5.38 -12.36
CA PRO A 117 -29.27 4.64 -13.45
C PRO A 117 -29.88 3.33 -12.91
N PRO A 118 -30.91 2.76 -13.57
CA PRO A 118 -31.51 1.48 -13.19
C PRO A 118 -30.46 0.36 -13.04
N SER A 119 -30.59 -0.43 -11.98
CA SER A 119 -29.53 -1.34 -11.45
C SER A 119 -29.23 -2.58 -12.30
N SER A 120 -29.97 -2.86 -13.38
CA SER A 120 -29.66 -3.99 -14.27
C SER A 120 -30.11 -3.78 -15.72
N GLY A 121 -29.25 -4.19 -16.67
CA GLY A 121 -29.65 -4.46 -18.06
C GLY A 121 -29.55 -3.29 -19.05
N ILE A 122 -29.05 -2.12 -18.64
CA ILE A 122 -28.86 -1.01 -19.59
C ILE A 122 -27.52 -1.15 -20.31
N PRO A 123 -27.50 -1.19 -21.65
CA PRO A 123 -26.25 -1.18 -22.40
C PRO A 123 -25.55 0.17 -22.25
N LEU A 124 -24.21 0.17 -22.19
CA LEU A 124 -23.39 1.39 -22.03
C LEU A 124 -23.79 2.51 -23.00
N ARG A 125 -24.10 2.16 -24.25
CA ARG A 125 -24.55 3.12 -25.26
C ARG A 125 -25.79 3.91 -24.84
N ARG A 126 -26.78 3.26 -24.23
CA ARG A 126 -27.98 3.94 -23.74
C ARG A 126 -27.71 4.86 -22.56
N LEU A 127 -26.74 4.49 -21.72
CA LEU A 127 -26.28 5.35 -20.64
C LEU A 127 -25.60 6.61 -21.21
N MET A 128 -24.74 6.45 -22.22
CA MET A 128 -24.11 7.57 -22.93
C MET A 128 -25.14 8.45 -23.65
N ASP A 129 -26.16 7.86 -24.30
CA ASP A 129 -27.28 8.60 -24.89
C ASP A 129 -27.99 9.47 -23.85
N ALA A 130 -28.19 8.93 -22.64
CA ALA A 130 -28.85 9.64 -21.55
C ALA A 130 -27.97 10.78 -21.00
N VAL A 131 -26.67 10.54 -20.84
CA VAL A 131 -25.68 11.58 -20.47
C VAL A 131 -25.66 12.71 -21.50
N ALA A 132 -25.59 12.37 -22.79
CA ALA A 132 -25.59 13.36 -23.87
C ALA A 132 -26.89 14.18 -23.91
N LYS A 133 -28.05 13.54 -23.72
CA LYS A 133 -29.34 14.24 -23.60
C LYS A 133 -29.39 15.17 -22.40
N ALA A 134 -28.84 14.77 -21.26
CA ALA A 134 -28.75 15.62 -20.07
C ALA A 134 -27.91 16.88 -20.35
N LEU A 135 -26.76 16.73 -21.02
CA LEU A 135 -25.91 17.86 -21.42
C LEU A 135 -26.59 18.78 -22.45
N GLN A 136 -27.35 18.24 -23.40
CA GLN A 136 -28.01 19.03 -24.43
C GLN A 136 -29.26 19.77 -23.94
N SER A 137 -29.99 19.20 -22.98
CA SER A 137 -31.27 19.74 -22.52
C SER A 137 -31.15 20.94 -21.58
N GLY A 138 -29.95 21.23 -21.05
CA GLY A 138 -29.65 22.44 -20.27
C GLY A 138 -30.54 22.65 -19.04
N ARG A 139 -31.33 21.64 -18.62
CA ARG A 139 -32.29 21.77 -17.52
C ARG A 139 -31.57 21.64 -16.18
N GLN A 140 -31.39 22.78 -15.52
CA GLN A 140 -31.15 22.88 -14.10
C GLN A 140 -32.41 22.45 -13.34
N SER A 141 -32.32 21.33 -12.63
CA SER A 141 -32.75 21.28 -11.23
C SER A 141 -31.57 20.78 -10.43
N TRP A 142 -30.51 21.60 -10.36
CA TRP A 142 -29.52 21.41 -9.32
C TRP A 142 -30.23 21.72 -8.00
N GLY A 143 -30.56 20.66 -7.26
CA GLY A 143 -31.39 20.75 -6.08
C GLY A 143 -30.84 21.75 -5.07
N GLU A 144 -31.60 22.81 -4.85
CA GLU A 144 -31.67 23.51 -3.56
C GLU A 144 -32.11 22.50 -2.48
N SER A 145 -31.25 21.57 -2.11
CA SER A 145 -31.41 20.68 -0.95
C SER A 145 -30.12 19.91 -0.72
N ARG A 146 -29.05 20.65 -0.46
CA ARG A 146 -27.96 20.27 0.43
C ARG A 146 -27.25 21.56 0.80
N GLY A 147 -27.95 22.36 1.61
CA GLY A 147 -27.29 23.39 2.39
C GLY A 147 -26.27 22.70 3.28
N ASP A 148 -25.01 23.03 3.06
CA ASP A 148 -23.95 22.79 4.03
C ASP A 148 -24.31 23.61 5.29
N PRO A 149 -24.57 22.97 6.44
CA PRO A 149 -25.00 23.67 7.63
C PRO A 149 -23.78 24.19 8.38
N ARG A 150 -23.04 25.15 7.79
CA ARG A 150 -22.18 26.14 8.48
C ARG A 150 -21.29 26.90 7.48
N GLY A 151 -21.69 28.13 7.16
CA GLY A 151 -20.88 29.02 6.33
C GLY A 151 -21.39 30.46 6.29
N GLU A 152 -22.02 30.96 7.35
CA GLU A 152 -22.29 32.40 7.48
C GLU A 152 -21.14 33.07 8.24
N SER A 153 -20.11 33.49 7.51
CA SER A 153 -19.32 34.66 7.90
C SER A 153 -18.55 35.23 6.72
N GLY A 154 -18.92 36.45 6.29
CA GLY A 154 -18.04 37.30 5.49
C GLY A 154 -18.39 37.46 4.01
N ARG A 155 -19.61 37.89 3.67
CA ARG A 155 -19.86 38.49 2.34
C ARG A 155 -19.04 39.78 2.22
N ARG A 156 -17.94 39.77 1.46
CA ARG A 156 -17.28 41.01 1.01
C ARG A 156 -18.02 41.56 -0.21
N SER A 157 -18.31 42.85 -0.18
CA SER A 157 -18.85 43.59 -1.32
C SER A 157 -17.80 43.74 -2.42
N PRO A 158 -18.14 43.49 -3.70
CA PRO A 158 -17.18 43.49 -4.79
C PRO A 158 -16.58 44.89 -5.03
N THR A 159 -15.29 44.90 -5.34
CA THR A 159 -14.45 46.08 -5.58
C THR A 159 -14.83 46.80 -6.87
N GLN A 160 -14.41 48.08 -7.01
CA GLN A 160 -14.75 48.89 -8.18
C GLN A 160 -14.17 48.33 -9.50
N SER A 161 -13.03 47.64 -9.45
CA SER A 161 -12.43 46.94 -10.58
C SER A 161 -13.23 45.71 -11.02
N GLU A 162 -13.83 44.96 -10.09
CA GLU A 162 -14.71 43.82 -10.39
C GLU A 162 -16.02 44.28 -11.05
N ARG A 163 -16.62 45.36 -10.54
CA ARG A 163 -17.82 45.97 -11.14
C ARG A 163 -17.56 46.54 -12.53
N GLN A 164 -16.34 46.99 -12.80
CA GLN A 164 -15.94 47.49 -14.12
C GLN A 164 -15.73 46.33 -15.11
N TYR A 165 -15.10 45.23 -14.68
CA TYR A 165 -15.00 44.01 -15.47
C TYR A 165 -16.38 43.39 -15.80
N GLU A 166 -17.31 43.39 -14.84
CA GLU A 166 -18.70 42.94 -15.04
C GLU A 166 -19.46 43.84 -16.04
N ARG A 167 -19.25 45.16 -16.00
CA ARG A 167 -19.90 46.12 -16.91
C ARG A 167 -19.35 46.08 -18.33
N GLU A 168 -18.04 45.80 -18.48
CA GLU A 168 -17.38 45.71 -19.79
C GLU A 168 -17.58 44.33 -20.44
N SER A 169 -17.66 43.24 -19.67
CA SER A 169 -18.00 41.91 -20.19
C SER A 169 -19.51 41.72 -20.45
N GLY A 170 -20.37 42.52 -19.81
CA GLY A 170 -21.83 42.43 -19.93
C GLY A 170 -22.46 43.09 -21.18
N LYS A 171 -21.69 43.73 -22.05
CA LYS A 171 -22.21 44.45 -23.23
C LYS A 171 -21.59 43.98 -24.54
N LYS A 172 -22.00 42.78 -24.99
CA LYS A 172 -22.15 42.31 -26.39
C LYS A 172 -21.94 40.79 -26.45
N ALA A 173 -22.95 40.03 -26.08
CA ALA A 173 -23.13 38.68 -26.59
C ALA A 173 -24.63 38.47 -26.76
N GLY A 174 -25.09 38.27 -27.99
CA GLY A 174 -26.43 37.77 -28.24
C GLY A 174 -26.62 36.50 -27.42
N LYS A 175 -27.80 36.36 -26.81
CA LYS A 175 -28.21 35.25 -25.93
C LYS A 175 -28.31 33.95 -26.73
N GLN A 176 -27.18 33.44 -27.23
CA GLN A 176 -27.05 32.04 -27.61
C GLN A 176 -26.97 31.26 -26.31
N SER A 177 -27.90 30.33 -26.13
CA SER A 177 -27.91 29.40 -25.00
C SER A 177 -26.54 28.71 -24.90
N GLU A 178 -25.68 29.16 -23.97
CA GLU A 178 -24.39 28.53 -23.75
C GLU A 178 -24.62 27.08 -23.34
N ARG A 179 -24.22 26.14 -24.21
CA ARG A 179 -24.36 24.72 -23.92
C ARG A 179 -23.37 24.35 -22.82
N PRO A 180 -23.80 23.63 -21.77
CA PRO A 180 -22.91 23.25 -20.68
C PRO A 180 -21.75 22.39 -21.19
N ILE A 181 -20.58 22.59 -20.59
CA ILE A 181 -19.37 21.82 -20.81
C ILE A 181 -19.20 20.89 -19.61
N LEU A 182 -19.02 19.61 -19.87
CA LEU A 182 -18.73 18.63 -18.83
C LEU A 182 -17.23 18.61 -18.54
N LEU A 183 -16.85 18.79 -17.29
CA LEU A 183 -15.48 18.64 -16.82
C LEU A 183 -15.39 17.38 -15.95
N VAL A 184 -14.78 16.32 -16.47
CA VAL A 184 -14.68 15.03 -15.78
C VAL A 184 -13.30 14.87 -15.16
N CYS A 185 -13.22 14.72 -13.84
CA CYS A 185 -12.01 14.27 -13.17
C CYS A 185 -12.01 12.74 -13.03
N LEU A 186 -10.97 12.09 -13.56
CA LEU A 186 -10.66 10.68 -13.35
C LEU A 186 -9.50 10.60 -12.36
N ASP A 187 -9.82 10.40 -11.08
CA ASP A 187 -8.82 10.32 -10.02
C ASP A 187 -8.21 8.92 -9.93
N ASP A 188 -6.88 8.85 -9.74
CA ASP A 188 -6.07 7.63 -9.78
C ASP A 188 -6.30 6.78 -11.05
N ILE A 189 -6.04 7.37 -12.22
CA ILE A 189 -6.32 6.74 -13.53
C ILE A 189 -5.53 5.45 -13.80
N HIS A 190 -4.36 5.24 -13.17
CA HIS A 190 -3.63 3.98 -13.25
C HIS A 190 -4.50 2.75 -12.95
N HIS A 191 -5.54 2.86 -12.11
CA HIS A 191 -6.48 1.77 -11.88
C HIS A 191 -7.27 1.40 -13.14
N LEU A 192 -7.71 2.37 -13.95
CA LEU A 192 -8.40 2.10 -15.23
C LEU A 192 -7.43 1.55 -16.29
N ILE A 193 -6.18 1.99 -16.25
CA ILE A 193 -5.14 1.53 -17.17
C ILE A 193 -4.83 0.05 -16.90
N HIS A 194 -4.69 -0.30 -15.63
CA HIS A 194 -4.46 -1.66 -15.17
C HIS A 194 -5.58 -2.62 -15.62
N GLU A 195 -6.83 -2.17 -15.51
CA GLU A 195 -8.02 -2.93 -15.91
C GLU A 195 -8.26 -2.94 -17.44
N GLY A 196 -7.43 -2.24 -18.22
CA GLY A 196 -7.56 -2.14 -19.68
C GLY A 196 -8.77 -1.34 -20.17
N THR A 197 -9.47 -0.61 -19.29
CA THR A 197 -10.69 0.14 -19.62
C THR A 197 -10.42 1.62 -19.93
N ALA A 198 -9.25 2.16 -19.55
CA ALA A 198 -8.91 3.57 -19.72
C ALA A 198 -9.04 4.06 -21.16
N THR A 199 -8.50 3.32 -22.13
CA THR A 199 -8.56 3.68 -23.56
C THR A 199 -10.00 3.82 -24.04
N GLN A 200 -10.87 2.87 -23.69
CA GLN A 200 -12.28 2.89 -24.07
C GLN A 200 -12.99 4.11 -23.46
N ILE A 201 -12.77 4.37 -22.18
CA ILE A 201 -13.41 5.47 -21.43
C ILE A 201 -12.96 6.82 -21.98
N LEU A 202 -11.65 7.04 -22.10
CA LEU A 202 -11.08 8.29 -22.60
C LEU A 202 -11.47 8.54 -24.05
N SER A 203 -11.44 7.52 -24.91
CA SER A 203 -11.91 7.66 -26.29
C SER A 203 -13.37 8.10 -26.34
N SER A 204 -14.23 7.45 -25.56
CA SER A 204 -15.67 7.77 -25.50
C SER A 204 -15.93 9.19 -24.97
N LEU A 205 -15.17 9.66 -23.97
CA LEU A 205 -15.32 11.02 -23.41
C LEU A 205 -14.75 12.10 -24.33
N LEU A 206 -13.51 11.93 -24.79
CA LEU A 206 -12.81 12.94 -25.60
C LEU A 206 -13.47 13.15 -26.97
N ARG A 207 -14.07 12.09 -27.52
CA ARG A 207 -14.71 12.05 -28.84
C ARG A 207 -16.23 12.04 -28.82
N ILE A 208 -16.86 12.27 -27.65
CA ILE A 208 -18.33 12.28 -27.53
C ILE A 208 -19.01 13.24 -28.52
N TYR A 209 -18.32 14.31 -28.92
CA TYR A 209 -18.81 15.30 -29.86
C TYR A 209 -19.03 14.76 -31.28
N LEU A 210 -18.41 13.62 -31.63
CA LEU A 210 -18.60 12.95 -32.92
C LEU A 210 -20.00 12.34 -33.03
N ASP A 211 -20.43 11.63 -31.98
CA ASP A 211 -21.74 10.98 -31.93
C ASP A 211 -22.85 11.96 -31.50
N TYR A 212 -22.51 12.95 -30.66
CA TYR A 212 -23.47 13.89 -30.07
C TYR A 212 -23.01 15.34 -30.30
N PRO A 213 -23.42 15.97 -31.41
CA PRO A 213 -22.95 17.30 -31.78
C PRO A 213 -23.31 18.37 -30.73
N GLY A 214 -22.29 19.09 -30.30
CA GLY A 214 -22.38 20.16 -29.30
C GLY A 214 -22.37 19.70 -27.84
N CYS A 215 -22.20 18.41 -27.57
CA CYS A 215 -21.69 17.96 -26.28
C CYS A 215 -20.18 18.26 -26.21
N ARG A 216 -19.75 18.96 -25.17
CA ARG A 216 -18.36 19.37 -24.97
C ARG A 216 -17.86 18.79 -23.66
N VAL A 217 -16.73 18.08 -23.73
CA VAL A 217 -16.11 17.43 -22.57
C VAL A 217 -14.64 17.83 -22.49
N SER A 218 -14.19 18.15 -21.29
CA SER A 218 -12.77 18.17 -20.94
C SER A 218 -12.52 17.19 -19.81
N VAL A 219 -11.31 16.64 -19.75
CA VAL A 219 -10.91 15.68 -18.74
C VAL A 219 -9.75 16.21 -17.90
N ILE A 220 -9.83 15.95 -16.59
CA ILE A 220 -8.72 16.08 -15.65
C ILE A 220 -8.33 14.65 -15.27
N LEU A 221 -7.09 14.29 -15.52
CA LEU A 221 -6.55 12.98 -15.16
C LEU A 221 -5.64 13.16 -13.96
N VAL A 222 -5.84 12.37 -12.91
CA VAL A 222 -4.95 12.39 -11.75
C VAL A 222 -4.13 11.11 -11.76
N GLU A 223 -2.83 11.29 -11.73
CA GLU A 223 -1.90 10.18 -11.69
C GLU A 223 -0.96 10.30 -10.49
N SER A 224 -0.94 9.24 -9.70
CA SER A 224 -0.13 9.14 -8.48
C SER A 224 1.22 8.45 -8.71
N ASP A 225 1.40 7.82 -9.88
CA ASP A 225 2.63 7.15 -10.26
C ASP A 225 3.45 7.98 -11.27
N LEU A 226 4.62 8.46 -10.81
CA LEU A 226 5.56 9.21 -11.65
C LEU A 226 6.25 8.34 -12.72
N SER A 227 6.26 7.02 -12.55
CA SER A 227 6.83 6.09 -13.53
C SER A 227 5.89 5.79 -14.70
N LEU A 228 4.60 6.14 -14.56
CA LEU A 228 3.59 5.82 -15.56
C LEU A 228 3.65 6.80 -16.73
N ASP A 229 4.10 6.28 -17.86
CA ASP A 229 4.06 6.97 -19.13
C ASP A 229 2.73 6.70 -19.84
N LEU A 230 1.81 7.67 -19.78
CA LEU A 230 0.51 7.60 -20.43
C LEU A 230 0.61 7.36 -21.94
N SER A 231 1.67 7.83 -22.60
CA SER A 231 1.85 7.64 -24.04
C SER A 231 2.08 6.18 -24.43
N ARG A 232 2.64 5.38 -23.51
CA ARG A 232 2.84 3.93 -23.66
C ARG A 232 1.63 3.14 -23.15
N ALA A 233 0.91 3.68 -22.18
CA ALA A 233 -0.23 3.02 -21.56
C ALA A 233 -1.53 3.15 -22.37
N LEU A 234 -1.67 4.20 -23.18
CA LEU A 234 -2.87 4.51 -23.97
C LEU A 234 -2.63 4.36 -25.47
N ASP A 235 -3.69 4.03 -26.21
CA ASP A 235 -3.64 3.96 -27.66
C ASP A 235 -3.27 5.33 -28.26
N ARG A 236 -2.50 5.30 -29.35
CA ARG A 236 -2.05 6.51 -30.08
C ARG A 236 -3.18 7.47 -30.44
N SER A 237 -4.37 6.93 -30.72
CA SER A 237 -5.57 7.70 -31.07
C SER A 237 -6.09 8.53 -29.90
N VAL A 238 -6.03 7.99 -28.68
CA VAL A 238 -6.43 8.65 -27.43
C VAL A 238 -5.35 9.65 -27.02
N THR A 239 -4.08 9.25 -27.05
CA THR A 239 -2.94 10.11 -26.72
C THR A 239 -2.92 11.40 -27.57
N SER A 240 -3.16 11.25 -28.88
CA SER A 240 -3.26 12.39 -29.81
C SER A 240 -4.49 13.29 -29.57
N SER A 241 -5.59 12.72 -29.07
CA SER A 241 -6.81 13.50 -28.77
C SER A 241 -6.76 14.16 -27.39
N LEU A 242 -5.96 13.60 -26.48
CA LEU A 242 -5.87 14.05 -25.09
C LEU A 242 -5.07 15.34 -24.98
N CYS A 243 -3.87 15.44 -25.58
CA CYS A 243 -3.00 16.64 -25.54
C CYS A 243 -3.03 17.37 -24.18
N ALA A 244 -2.94 16.61 -23.09
CA ALA A 244 -3.15 17.15 -21.75
C ALA A 244 -1.98 18.06 -21.34
N GLN A 245 -2.31 19.18 -20.70
CA GLN A 245 -1.33 20.03 -20.02
C GLN A 245 -1.00 19.41 -18.67
N GLU A 246 0.29 19.25 -18.38
CA GLU A 246 0.76 18.59 -17.18
C GLU A 246 0.95 19.59 -16.04
N VAL A 247 0.30 19.34 -14.91
CA VAL A 247 0.47 20.07 -13.65
C VAL A 247 1.17 19.15 -12.66
N PHE A 248 2.35 19.55 -12.21
CA PHE A 248 3.21 18.72 -11.36
C PHE A 248 3.07 19.08 -9.87
N PHE A 249 2.72 18.08 -9.06
CA PHE A 249 2.59 18.19 -7.60
C PHE A 249 3.84 17.64 -6.91
N ALA A 250 4.73 18.56 -6.54
CA ALA A 250 5.96 18.21 -5.83
C ALA A 250 5.68 17.64 -4.42
N PRO A 251 6.48 16.70 -3.90
CA PRO A 251 6.37 16.25 -2.52
C PRO A 251 6.48 17.41 -1.53
N TYR A 252 5.70 17.36 -0.44
CA TYR A 252 5.80 18.38 0.60
C TYR A 252 7.14 18.29 1.33
N THR A 253 7.75 19.44 1.59
CA THR A 253 8.90 19.58 2.48
C THR A 253 8.48 19.40 3.95
N ALA A 254 9.43 19.12 4.84
CA ALA A 254 9.16 18.98 6.27
C ALA A 254 8.46 20.21 6.87
N THR A 255 8.86 21.41 6.45
CA THR A 255 8.27 22.68 6.90
C THR A 255 6.83 22.84 6.40
N GLN A 256 6.53 22.42 5.17
CA GLN A 256 5.18 22.41 4.61
C GLN A 256 4.29 21.40 5.33
N ILE A 257 4.76 20.17 5.56
CA ILE A 257 4.03 19.13 6.32
C ILE A 257 3.67 19.66 7.71
N ARG A 258 4.66 20.22 8.41
CA ARG A 258 4.43 20.85 9.72
C ARG A 258 3.37 21.95 9.65
N GLY A 259 3.41 22.80 8.63
CA GLY A 259 2.42 23.86 8.42
C GLY A 259 1.01 23.31 8.24
N ILE A 260 0.86 22.24 7.44
CA ILE A 260 -0.43 21.58 7.20
C ILE A 260 -0.95 20.93 8.49
N LEU A 261 -0.11 20.15 9.18
CA LEU A 261 -0.47 19.50 10.44
C LEU A 261 -0.83 20.54 11.52
N LYS A 262 -0.11 21.66 11.57
CA LYS A 262 -0.41 22.77 12.49
C LYS A 262 -1.80 23.34 12.25
N GLU A 263 -2.14 23.63 10.99
CA GLU A 263 -3.42 24.24 10.67
C GLU A 263 -4.58 23.27 10.92
N ARG A 264 -4.42 22.00 10.52
CA ARG A 264 -5.39 20.94 10.82
C ARG A 264 -5.57 20.74 12.33
N ALA A 265 -4.49 20.73 13.10
CA ALA A 265 -4.55 20.68 14.57
C ALA A 265 -5.31 21.89 15.15
N ARG A 266 -5.01 23.11 14.68
CA ARG A 266 -5.65 24.34 15.17
C ARG A 266 -7.17 24.29 15.04
N GLN A 267 -7.67 23.70 13.96
CA GLN A 267 -9.09 23.53 13.69
C GLN A 267 -9.69 22.38 14.52
N ALA A 268 -8.98 21.25 14.62
CA ALA A 268 -9.48 20.03 15.25
C ALA A 268 -9.48 20.03 16.79
N VAL A 269 -8.53 20.71 17.45
CA VAL A 269 -8.38 20.65 18.93
C VAL A 269 -8.51 22.00 19.61
N TYR A 270 -8.72 21.97 20.93
CA TYR A 270 -8.67 23.17 21.76
C TYR A 270 -7.25 23.76 21.84
N PRO A 271 -7.12 25.09 22.00
CA PRO A 271 -5.81 25.72 22.20
C PRO A 271 -5.07 25.12 23.40
N GLY A 272 -3.76 24.88 23.25
CA GLY A 272 -2.92 24.33 24.32
C GLY A 272 -2.87 22.80 24.41
N VAL A 273 -3.69 22.07 23.64
CA VAL A 273 -3.68 20.60 23.62
C VAL A 273 -2.39 20.04 23.00
N ILE A 274 -1.88 20.69 21.94
CA ILE A 274 -0.67 20.26 21.23
C ILE A 274 0.42 21.32 21.42
N ALA A 275 1.50 20.92 22.10
CA ALA A 275 2.69 21.75 22.22
C ALA A 275 3.47 21.81 20.89
N PRO A 276 4.18 22.92 20.59
CA PRO A 276 4.98 23.02 19.37
C PRO A 276 6.05 21.91 19.22
N GLY A 277 6.65 21.47 20.33
CA GLY A 277 7.64 20.37 20.32
C GLY A 277 7.04 19.04 19.88
N VAL A 278 5.84 18.71 20.36
CA VAL A 278 5.10 17.50 19.99
C VAL A 278 4.73 17.51 18.51
N LEU A 279 4.33 18.68 17.99
CA LEU A 279 4.05 18.82 16.56
C LEU A 279 5.32 18.63 15.69
N ASN A 280 6.47 19.12 16.15
CA ASN A 280 7.75 18.87 15.48
C ASN A 280 8.07 17.36 15.50
N LEU A 281 7.91 16.70 16.65
CA LEU A 281 8.11 15.25 16.76
C LEU A 281 7.21 14.46 15.78
N ILE A 282 5.93 14.80 15.67
CA ILE A 282 5.00 14.17 14.71
C ILE A 282 5.48 14.41 13.27
N THR A 283 5.93 15.62 12.96
CA THR A 283 6.47 15.98 11.65
C THR A 283 7.71 15.13 11.35
N ASP A 284 8.67 15.07 12.27
CA ASP A 284 9.93 14.33 12.12
C ASP A 284 9.67 12.83 11.91
N ARG A 285 8.71 12.27 12.65
CA ARG A 285 8.25 10.88 12.48
C ARG A 285 7.59 10.65 11.13
N THR A 286 6.86 11.63 10.61
CA THR A 286 6.23 11.56 9.28
C THR A 286 7.29 11.62 8.18
N THR A 287 8.24 12.55 8.28
CA THR A 287 9.31 12.73 7.28
C THR A 287 10.37 11.63 7.34
N GLY A 288 10.55 10.99 8.51
CA GLY A 288 11.41 9.82 8.66
C GLY A 288 10.89 8.57 7.95
N THR A 289 9.65 8.58 7.47
CA THR A 289 9.13 7.51 6.60
C THR A 289 9.52 7.77 5.15
N LEU A 290 10.10 6.76 4.48
CA LEU A 290 10.38 6.79 3.05
C LEU A 290 9.49 5.75 2.35
N PRO A 291 8.59 6.17 1.42
CA PRO A 291 8.31 7.55 0.97
C PRO A 291 7.51 8.35 2.01
N VAL A 292 7.66 9.69 1.97
CA VAL A 292 6.94 10.61 2.86
C VAL A 292 5.45 10.67 2.46
N ASP A 293 4.55 10.36 3.40
CA ASP A 293 3.09 10.38 3.19
C ASP A 293 2.40 11.22 4.28
N LEU A 294 1.79 12.34 3.88
CA LEU A 294 1.10 13.27 4.79
C LEU A 294 -0.06 12.60 5.55
N ARG A 295 -0.68 11.56 4.98
CA ARG A 295 -1.80 10.84 5.63
C ARG A 295 -1.34 10.13 6.90
N VAL A 296 -0.10 9.62 6.91
CA VAL A 296 0.52 9.04 8.12
C VAL A 296 0.66 10.11 9.21
N GLY A 297 1.03 11.34 8.83
CA GLY A 297 1.13 12.45 9.78
C GLY A 297 -0.21 12.88 10.38
N LEU A 298 -1.27 12.95 9.56
CA LEU A 298 -2.63 13.26 10.03
C LEU A 298 -3.17 12.18 10.98
N ASP A 299 -2.97 10.92 10.60
CA ASP A 299 -3.39 9.77 11.41
C ASP A 299 -2.60 9.67 12.72
N LEU A 300 -1.28 9.88 12.67
CA LEU A 300 -0.42 9.94 13.85
C LEU A 300 -0.87 11.05 14.80
N LEU A 301 -1.17 12.24 14.27
CA LEU A 301 -1.69 13.36 15.04
C LEU A 301 -3.01 13.01 15.73
N LYS A 302 -3.99 12.51 14.98
CA LYS A 302 -5.30 12.11 15.49
C LYS A 302 -5.18 11.09 16.63
N ARG A 303 -4.34 10.07 16.46
CA ARG A 303 -4.18 9.01 17.44
C ARG A 303 -3.42 9.41 18.68
N SER A 304 -2.43 10.29 18.53
CA SER A 304 -1.71 10.84 19.67
C SER A 304 -2.69 11.59 20.58
N ILE A 305 -3.64 12.34 20.00
CA ILE A 305 -4.69 13.04 20.75
C ILE A 305 -5.69 12.05 21.37
N LEU A 306 -6.16 11.05 20.61
CA LEU A 306 -7.07 10.02 21.15
C LEU A 306 -6.44 9.22 22.29
N ARG A 307 -5.14 8.93 22.22
CA ARG A 307 -4.39 8.27 23.29
C ARG A 307 -4.25 9.16 24.52
N ALA A 308 -3.89 10.43 24.34
CA ALA A 308 -3.85 11.40 25.43
C ALA A 308 -5.22 11.54 26.12
N GLU A 309 -6.31 11.59 25.35
CA GLU A 309 -7.67 11.65 25.89
C GLU A 309 -8.04 10.36 26.66
N ARG A 310 -7.67 9.19 26.13
CA ARG A 310 -7.88 7.90 26.80
C ARG A 310 -7.06 7.78 28.10
N ALA A 311 -5.88 8.39 28.15
CA ALA A 311 -5.03 8.48 29.33
C ALA A 311 -5.45 9.62 30.30
N ALA A 312 -6.51 10.36 29.98
CA ALA A 312 -6.97 11.53 30.72
C ALA A 312 -5.92 12.65 30.86
N HIS A 313 -5.01 12.75 29.90
CA HIS A 313 -4.06 13.85 29.80
C HIS A 313 -4.77 15.12 29.31
N THR A 314 -4.34 16.29 29.80
CA THR A 314 -4.86 17.59 29.33
C THR A 314 -4.19 18.09 28.06
N SER A 315 -3.08 17.48 27.66
CA SER A 315 -2.29 17.80 26.48
C SER A 315 -1.58 16.54 25.97
N VAL A 316 -1.24 16.52 24.68
CA VAL A 316 -0.50 15.41 24.08
C VAL A 316 0.94 15.42 24.58
N THR A 317 1.44 14.27 25.02
CA THR A 317 2.84 14.08 25.45
C THR A 317 3.66 13.37 24.37
N GLU A 318 4.99 13.38 24.49
CA GLU A 318 5.86 12.64 23.56
C GLU A 318 5.67 11.12 23.67
N GLU A 319 5.32 10.62 24.86
CA GLU A 319 5.01 9.21 25.09
C GLU A 319 3.74 8.78 24.33
N ASP A 320 2.72 9.65 24.30
CA ASP A 320 1.49 9.40 23.52
C ASP A 320 1.80 9.26 22.02
N VAL A 321 2.69 10.11 21.49
CA VAL A 321 3.12 10.06 20.08
C VAL A 321 3.94 8.79 19.80
N ALA A 322 4.87 8.44 20.68
CA ALA A 322 5.69 7.23 20.54
C ALA A 322 4.81 5.97 20.52
N ALA A 323 3.82 5.89 21.43
CA ALA A 323 2.87 4.80 21.48
C ALA A 323 1.91 4.80 20.27
N ALA A 324 1.53 5.97 19.75
CA ALA A 324 0.69 6.10 18.57
C ALA A 324 1.42 5.74 17.26
N TYR A 325 2.74 5.90 17.18
CA TYR A 325 3.50 5.75 15.94
C TYR A 325 3.45 4.34 15.36
N GLY A 326 3.59 3.31 16.21
CA GLY A 326 3.44 1.92 15.78
C GLY A 326 2.03 1.64 15.24
N ASP A 327 1.01 2.04 16.01
CA ASP A 327 -0.39 1.82 15.65
C ASP A 327 -0.78 2.55 14.36
N ALA A 328 -0.36 3.82 14.21
CA ALA A 328 -0.66 4.69 13.08
C ALA A 328 -0.29 3.99 11.77
N ARG A 329 0.95 3.52 11.69
CA ARG A 329 1.47 2.77 10.54
C ARG A 329 0.69 1.48 10.29
N VAL A 330 0.45 0.68 11.33
CA VAL A 330 -0.24 -0.61 11.22
C VAL A 330 -1.68 -0.45 10.72
N THR A 331 -2.39 0.57 11.19
CA THR A 331 -3.80 0.76 10.79
C THR A 331 -3.94 1.45 9.45
N TYR A 332 -3.04 2.37 9.10
CA TYR A 332 -2.96 2.87 7.73
C TYR A 332 -2.71 1.72 6.75
N LEU A 333 -1.74 0.86 7.07
CA LEU A 333 -1.47 -0.37 6.31
C LEU A 333 -2.70 -1.30 6.27
N ARG A 334 -3.41 -1.46 7.39
CA ARG A 334 -4.67 -2.24 7.43
C ARG A 334 -5.72 -1.69 6.48
N GLY A 335 -5.88 -0.38 6.40
CA GLY A 335 -6.78 0.26 5.44
C GLY A 335 -6.42 -0.08 3.99
N LEU A 336 -5.12 -0.01 3.65
CA LEU A 336 -4.63 -0.41 2.33
C LEU A 336 -4.87 -1.90 2.04
N VAL A 337 -4.52 -2.78 2.99
CA VAL A 337 -4.70 -4.24 2.86
C VAL A 337 -6.17 -4.63 2.75
N SER A 338 -7.08 -3.93 3.45
CA SER A 338 -8.52 -4.18 3.36
C SER A 338 -9.12 -3.86 1.98
N GLY A 339 -8.49 -2.96 1.23
CA GLY A 339 -8.90 -2.61 -0.14
C GLY A 339 -8.44 -3.60 -1.22
N LEU A 340 -7.57 -4.56 -0.85
CA LEU A 340 -7.02 -5.55 -1.78
C LEU A 340 -7.96 -6.74 -1.97
N THR A 341 -7.93 -7.31 -3.17
CA THR A 341 -8.58 -8.59 -3.47
C THR A 341 -7.92 -9.75 -2.72
N GLY A 342 -8.62 -10.89 -2.58
CA GLY A 342 -8.05 -12.09 -1.93
C GLY A 342 -6.75 -12.58 -2.60
N LYS A 343 -6.68 -12.51 -3.93
CA LYS A 343 -5.48 -12.90 -4.70
C LYS A 343 -4.31 -11.95 -4.46
N GLU A 344 -4.55 -10.65 -4.39
CA GLU A 344 -3.53 -9.65 -4.08
C GLU A 344 -3.01 -9.77 -2.65
N ARG A 345 -3.89 -10.04 -1.67
CA ARG A 345 -3.48 -10.28 -0.28
C ARG A 345 -2.62 -11.53 -0.12
N ALA A 346 -3.01 -12.64 -0.76
CA ALA A 346 -2.20 -13.86 -0.74
C ALA A 346 -0.81 -13.63 -1.39
N LEU A 347 -0.75 -12.90 -2.50
CA LEU A 347 0.52 -12.54 -3.13
C LEU A 347 1.37 -11.62 -2.23
N LEU A 348 0.76 -10.63 -1.58
CA LEU A 348 1.45 -9.74 -0.66
C LEU A 348 1.97 -10.49 0.58
N SER A 349 1.19 -11.42 1.12
CA SER A 349 1.60 -12.28 2.23
C SER A 349 2.81 -13.14 1.83
N LEU A 350 2.78 -13.75 0.65
CA LEU A 350 3.92 -14.50 0.11
C LEU A 350 5.19 -13.64 -0.02
N ILE A 351 5.06 -12.41 -0.53
CA ILE A 351 6.21 -11.49 -0.65
C ILE A 351 6.78 -11.18 0.75
N ALA A 352 5.92 -10.98 1.75
CA ALA A 352 6.34 -10.75 3.14
C ALA A 352 7.07 -11.96 3.73
N GLU A 353 6.58 -13.17 3.50
CA GLU A 353 7.25 -14.39 3.96
C GLU A 353 8.64 -14.56 3.33
N MET A 354 8.76 -14.30 2.03
CA MET A 354 10.04 -14.42 1.33
C MET A 354 11.06 -13.37 1.80
N GLU A 355 10.62 -12.14 2.06
CA GLU A 355 11.48 -11.08 2.58
C GLU A 355 11.92 -11.34 4.02
N GLU A 356 11.01 -11.82 4.88
CA GLU A 356 11.32 -12.18 6.27
C GLU A 356 12.29 -13.37 6.35
N GLY A 357 12.08 -14.40 5.52
CA GLY A 357 13.01 -15.51 5.39
C GLY A 357 14.37 -15.12 4.80
N ALA A 358 14.45 -14.06 4.00
CA ALA A 358 15.72 -13.50 3.54
C ALA A 358 16.46 -12.76 4.68
N ARG A 359 15.74 -11.97 5.50
CA ARG A 359 16.32 -11.27 6.65
C ARG A 359 16.87 -12.23 7.71
N ILE A 360 16.14 -13.31 8.01
CA ILE A 360 16.59 -14.32 8.98
C ILE A 360 17.91 -14.97 8.52
N ARG A 361 17.98 -15.38 7.24
CA ARG A 361 19.21 -15.96 6.66
C ARG A 361 20.39 -14.98 6.71
N GLU A 362 20.14 -13.69 6.51
CA GLU A 362 21.16 -12.64 6.62
C GLU A 362 21.64 -12.45 8.06
N GLU A 363 20.73 -12.43 9.04
CA GLU A 363 21.11 -12.31 10.45
C GLU A 363 21.92 -13.52 10.93
N GLU A 364 21.56 -14.73 10.49
CA GLU A 364 22.33 -15.94 10.77
C GLU A 364 23.70 -15.92 10.09
N ALA A 365 23.80 -15.49 8.84
CA ALA A 365 25.08 -15.35 8.14
C ALA A 365 26.00 -14.36 8.87
N ARG A 366 25.47 -13.20 9.29
CA ARG A 366 26.23 -12.20 10.06
C ARG A 366 26.70 -12.74 11.41
N LYS A 367 25.87 -13.52 12.11
CA LYS A 367 26.28 -14.17 13.37
C LYS A 367 27.40 -15.19 13.13
N ARG A 368 27.32 -15.99 12.05
CA ARG A 368 28.37 -16.94 11.67
C ARG A 368 29.68 -16.20 11.34
N GLU A 369 29.62 -15.10 10.60
CA GLU A 369 30.78 -14.26 10.26
C GLU A 369 31.41 -13.60 11.50
N GLU A 370 30.58 -13.11 12.44
CA GLU A 370 31.05 -12.53 13.69
C GLU A 370 31.70 -13.59 14.60
N GLU A 371 31.12 -14.79 14.66
CA GLU A 371 31.71 -15.94 15.37
C GLU A 371 33.04 -16.37 14.76
N THR A 372 33.16 -16.46 13.43
CA THR A 372 34.43 -16.80 12.77
C THR A 372 35.49 -15.74 13.05
N ARG A 373 35.13 -14.45 12.96
CA ARG A 373 36.04 -13.34 13.28
C ARG A 373 36.52 -13.38 14.72
N ASN A 374 35.62 -13.65 15.67
CA ASN A 374 35.98 -13.75 17.09
C ASN A 374 36.90 -14.96 17.35
N ARG A 375 36.65 -16.10 16.70
CA ARG A 375 37.53 -17.29 16.79
C ARG A 375 38.92 -17.03 16.22
N GLU A 376 39.01 -16.33 15.10
CA GLU A 376 40.29 -15.92 14.51
C GLU A 376 41.06 -14.94 15.40
N GLU A 377 40.36 -13.98 16.02
CA GLU A 377 40.97 -13.03 16.95
C GLU A 377 41.48 -13.72 18.23
N GLU A 378 40.73 -14.68 18.76
CA GLU A 378 41.17 -15.52 19.89
C GLU A 378 42.37 -16.41 19.53
N ALA A 379 42.37 -17.00 18.33
CA ALA A 379 43.50 -17.81 17.86
C ALA A 379 44.78 -16.98 17.76
N ARG A 380 44.71 -15.77 17.18
CA ARG A 380 45.85 -14.84 17.13
C ARG A 380 46.37 -14.46 18.51
N LYS A 381 45.49 -14.21 19.49
CA LYS A 381 45.89 -13.91 20.87
C LYS A 381 46.61 -15.09 21.52
N ARG A 382 46.12 -16.33 21.30
CA ARG A 382 46.77 -17.55 21.82
C ARG A 382 48.14 -17.78 21.19
N GLU A 383 48.27 -17.58 19.88
CA GLU A 383 49.56 -17.66 19.17
C GLU A 383 50.56 -16.61 19.65
N GLU A 384 50.09 -15.38 19.90
CA GLU A 384 50.94 -14.31 20.45
C GLU A 384 51.38 -14.62 21.90
N GLU A 385 50.49 -15.17 22.73
CA GLU A 385 50.82 -15.63 24.08
C GLU A 385 51.84 -16.77 24.08
N THR A 386 51.69 -17.78 23.20
CA THR A 386 52.66 -18.88 23.10
C THR A 386 54.02 -18.37 22.64
N ARG A 387 54.06 -17.48 21.64
CA ARG A 387 55.30 -16.86 21.18
C ARG A 387 56.00 -16.06 22.28
N ASN A 388 55.24 -15.31 23.08
CA ASN A 388 55.80 -14.56 24.20
C ASN A 388 56.35 -15.48 25.30
N ARG A 389 55.67 -16.59 25.61
CA ARG A 389 56.16 -17.60 26.59
C ARG A 389 57.44 -18.29 26.11
N GLU A 390 57.52 -18.62 24.82
CA GLU A 390 58.73 -19.20 24.22
C GLU A 390 59.89 -18.20 24.24
N GLU A 391 59.63 -16.93 23.95
CA GLU A 391 60.65 -15.88 24.02
C GLU A 391 61.15 -15.65 25.46
N GLU A 392 60.26 -15.69 26.46
CA GLU A 392 60.64 -15.65 27.87
C GLU A 392 61.44 -16.87 28.32
N ALA A 393 61.07 -18.08 27.86
CA ALA A 393 61.81 -19.30 28.14
C ALA A 393 63.24 -19.23 27.56
N ARG A 394 63.38 -18.78 26.31
CA ARG A 394 64.69 -18.59 25.67
C ARG A 394 65.56 -17.57 26.41
N LYS A 395 64.98 -16.47 26.87
CA LYS A 395 65.68 -15.47 27.71
C LYS A 395 66.14 -16.05 29.05
N ARG A 396 65.34 -16.93 29.66
CA ARG A 396 65.73 -17.63 30.91
C ARG A 396 66.86 -18.62 30.68
N GLU A 397 66.80 -19.38 29.60
CA GLU A 397 67.89 -20.31 29.22
C GLU A 397 69.18 -19.57 28.90
N GLU A 398 69.14 -18.48 28.11
CA GLU A 398 70.32 -17.63 27.87
C GLU A 398 70.87 -16.99 29.15
N SER A 399 70.00 -16.68 30.13
CA SER A 399 70.44 -16.17 31.44
C SER A 399 71.02 -17.26 32.35
N GLY A 400 70.53 -18.50 32.27
CA GLY A 400 71.04 -19.66 33.01
C GLY A 400 72.33 -20.24 32.42
N LEU A 401 72.52 -20.13 31.11
CA LEU A 401 73.76 -20.53 30.40
C LEU A 401 74.95 -19.62 30.69
N ARG A 402 74.78 -18.49 31.39
CA ARG A 402 75.89 -17.69 31.94
C ARG A 402 76.42 -18.19 33.29
N GLU A 403 75.72 -19.11 33.95
CA GLU A 403 76.17 -19.70 35.23
C GLU A 403 76.77 -21.11 35.08
N THR A 404 76.66 -21.77 33.92
CA THR A 404 77.17 -23.14 33.71
C THR A 404 78.02 -23.27 32.45
N ALA A 405 79.09 -22.48 32.36
CA ALA A 405 80.12 -22.66 31.35
C ALA A 405 81.53 -22.50 31.94
N GLU A 406 81.85 -23.32 32.95
CA GLU A 406 83.22 -23.79 33.18
C GLU A 406 83.20 -25.30 33.49
N MET A 407 84.04 -26.04 32.76
CA MET A 407 84.55 -27.41 32.96
C MET A 407 84.04 -28.54 32.03
N ASP A 408 85.00 -28.93 31.16
CA ASP A 408 85.46 -30.26 30.75
C ASP A 408 84.67 -31.18 29.79
N ASN A 409 85.05 -31.06 28.50
CA ASN A 409 85.62 -32.06 27.59
C ASN A 409 85.40 -33.58 27.83
N SER A 410 84.84 -34.29 26.83
CA SER A 410 85.41 -35.48 26.15
C SER A 410 84.34 -36.47 25.60
N GLY A 411 84.60 -37.04 24.41
CA GLY A 411 84.35 -38.46 24.13
C GLY A 411 83.06 -38.89 23.39
N GLU A 412 83.20 -39.03 22.06
CA GLU A 412 82.67 -40.05 21.11
C GLU A 412 81.45 -40.99 21.38
N ASN A 413 80.72 -41.16 20.26
CA ASN A 413 80.03 -42.34 19.69
C ASN A 413 78.59 -42.72 20.07
N GLY A 414 77.75 -42.84 19.01
CA GLY A 414 76.45 -43.51 19.01
C GLY A 414 75.57 -43.14 17.80
N GLU A 415 75.78 -43.81 16.67
CA GLU A 415 74.92 -43.80 15.46
C GLU A 415 73.51 -44.39 15.72
N SER A 416 72.52 -43.92 14.95
CA SER A 416 71.45 -44.65 14.23
C SER A 416 70.23 -43.73 14.04
N SER A 417 69.95 -43.33 12.79
CA SER A 417 68.86 -43.83 11.92
C SER A 417 67.49 -43.33 12.40
N GLU A 418 66.50 -43.02 11.60
CA GLU A 418 66.24 -43.16 10.18
C GLU A 418 64.98 -42.31 9.91
N ASN A 419 64.83 -41.92 8.65
CA ASN A 419 63.65 -41.47 7.93
C ASN A 419 62.27 -41.66 8.61
N ASP A 420 61.43 -40.63 8.52
CA ASP A 420 60.19 -40.72 7.76
C ASP A 420 59.61 -39.31 7.53
N GLU A 421 59.91 -38.77 6.34
CA GLU A 421 59.06 -37.77 5.70
C GLU A 421 57.73 -38.45 5.34
N ASN A 422 56.68 -38.20 6.12
CA ASN A 422 55.31 -38.39 5.65
C ASN A 422 54.66 -37.02 5.47
N ASP A 423 54.83 -36.52 4.25
CA ASP A 423 53.92 -35.61 3.59
C ASP A 423 52.55 -36.31 3.45
N GLU A 424 51.70 -36.23 4.47
CA GLU A 424 50.26 -36.39 4.27
C GLU A 424 49.67 -35.07 3.79
N ASN A 425 49.76 -34.92 2.47
CA ASN A 425 48.88 -34.13 1.65
C ASN A 425 47.42 -34.49 2.01
N SER A 426 46.77 -33.69 2.85
CA SER A 426 45.32 -33.57 2.83
C SER A 426 44.96 -32.38 1.96
N ASP A 427 44.47 -32.71 0.79
CA ASP A 427 43.91 -31.81 -0.21
C ASP A 427 42.88 -30.87 0.44
N ILE A 428 43.31 -29.67 0.83
CA ILE A 428 42.41 -28.53 0.92
C ILE A 428 42.24 -28.05 -0.51
N SER A 429 41.08 -28.42 -1.09
CA SER A 429 40.58 -27.91 -2.36
C SER A 429 40.77 -26.40 -2.43
N LYS A 430 41.81 -25.96 -3.16
CA LYS A 430 42.02 -24.57 -3.59
C LYS A 430 40.95 -24.07 -4.57
N ASN A 431 39.81 -24.76 -4.68
CA ASN A 431 38.65 -24.34 -5.46
C ASN A 431 37.58 -23.61 -4.64
N ASP A 432 37.60 -23.69 -3.29
CA ASP A 432 36.56 -23.02 -2.48
C ASP A 432 36.91 -21.57 -2.13
N SER A 433 38.16 -21.14 -2.34
CA SER A 433 38.59 -19.76 -2.08
C SER A 433 38.30 -18.79 -3.24
N ILE A 434 37.98 -19.30 -4.44
CA ILE A 434 37.64 -18.46 -5.60
C ILE A 434 36.15 -18.07 -5.60
N ASP A 435 35.28 -18.83 -4.93
CA ASP A 435 33.86 -18.50 -4.81
C ASP A 435 33.53 -17.51 -3.69
N MET A 436 34.45 -17.27 -2.73
CA MET A 436 34.22 -16.32 -1.63
C MET A 436 34.51 -14.85 -1.98
N ILE A 437 35.24 -14.58 -3.08
CA ILE A 437 35.66 -13.21 -3.43
C ILE A 437 34.67 -12.52 -4.39
N ASP A 438 33.79 -13.26 -5.07
CA ASP A 438 32.72 -12.70 -5.93
C ASP A 438 31.44 -12.32 -5.16
N MET A 439 31.45 -12.40 -3.82
CA MET A 439 30.34 -12.00 -2.93
C MET A 439 30.52 -10.60 -2.32
N ILE A 440 31.51 -9.83 -2.77
CA ILE A 440 31.66 -8.43 -2.39
C ILE A 440 30.79 -7.56 -3.31
N ASP A 441 29.79 -6.92 -2.69
CA ASP A 441 28.97 -5.80 -3.17
C ASP A 441 27.89 -6.03 -4.24
N ASP A 442 26.69 -6.47 -3.80
CA ASP A 442 25.46 -5.74 -4.16
C ASP A 442 24.27 -6.08 -3.21
N PRO A 443 23.78 -5.14 -2.37
CA PRO A 443 22.57 -5.34 -1.57
C PRO A 443 21.30 -5.58 -2.43
N MET A 444 21.34 -5.38 -3.76
CA MET A 444 20.24 -5.72 -4.67
C MET A 444 20.11 -7.20 -5.00
N LYS A 445 21.18 -8.02 -4.91
CA LYS A 445 21.12 -9.47 -5.23
C LYS A 445 20.39 -10.32 -4.17
N ARG A 446 20.07 -9.72 -3.00
CA ARG A 446 19.50 -10.43 -1.83
C ARG A 446 17.98 -10.28 -1.68
N ARG A 447 17.33 -9.46 -2.51
CA ARG A 447 15.88 -9.21 -2.45
C ARG A 447 15.11 -10.19 -3.33
N PRO A 448 13.87 -10.60 -2.94
CA PRO A 448 13.10 -11.54 -3.74
C PRO A 448 12.81 -10.94 -5.12
N THR A 449 13.16 -11.68 -6.16
CA THR A 449 12.89 -11.29 -7.55
C THR A 449 11.51 -11.72 -7.98
N SER A 450 10.92 -11.02 -8.94
CA SER A 450 9.61 -11.34 -9.52
C SER A 450 9.54 -12.78 -10.06
N GLY A 451 10.65 -13.32 -10.57
CA GLY A 451 10.76 -14.71 -11.01
C GLY A 451 10.68 -15.70 -9.85
N GLN A 452 11.43 -15.47 -8.76
CA GLN A 452 11.38 -16.31 -7.57
C GLN A 452 10.00 -16.30 -6.92
N ILE A 453 9.37 -15.12 -6.84
CA ILE A 453 8.02 -14.98 -6.28
C ILE A 453 7.00 -15.72 -7.16
N TYR A 454 7.09 -15.62 -8.48
CA TYR A 454 6.20 -16.35 -9.40
C TYR A 454 6.36 -17.87 -9.27
N SER A 455 7.60 -18.37 -9.22
CA SER A 455 7.88 -19.80 -9.02
C SER A 455 7.28 -20.31 -7.71
N ARG A 456 7.51 -19.58 -6.60
CA ARG A 456 6.96 -19.96 -5.31
C ARG A 456 5.43 -19.92 -5.28
N LEU A 457 4.82 -18.95 -5.97
CA LEU A 457 3.36 -18.88 -6.13
C LEU A 457 2.82 -20.11 -6.88
N GLN A 458 3.49 -20.57 -7.95
CA GLN A 458 3.09 -21.78 -8.68
C GLN A 458 3.17 -23.03 -7.81
N GLU A 459 4.27 -23.19 -7.05
CA GLU A 459 4.41 -24.30 -6.09
C GLU A 459 3.26 -24.34 -5.08
N MET A 460 2.90 -23.19 -4.49
CA MET A 460 1.77 -23.11 -3.55
C MET A 460 0.43 -23.47 -4.20
N ILE A 461 0.19 -23.06 -5.44
CA ILE A 461 -1.00 -23.43 -6.20
C ILE A 461 -1.05 -24.95 -6.41
N GLU A 462 0.07 -25.56 -6.78
CA GLU A 462 0.15 -27.02 -6.95
C GLU A 462 -0.02 -27.79 -5.64
N GLU A 463 0.57 -27.31 -4.54
CA GLU A 463 0.42 -27.87 -3.20
C GLU A 463 -1.05 -27.85 -2.76
N ASP A 464 -1.75 -26.73 -2.95
CA ASP A 464 -3.18 -26.61 -2.62
C ASP A 464 -4.05 -27.50 -3.51
N GLN A 465 -3.75 -27.60 -4.82
CA GLN A 465 -4.43 -28.53 -5.73
C GLN A 465 -4.22 -29.99 -5.32
N ARG A 466 -3.00 -30.39 -4.95
CA ARG A 466 -2.71 -31.75 -4.44
C ARG A 466 -3.48 -32.02 -3.16
N ARG A 467 -3.54 -31.04 -2.26
CA ARG A 467 -4.30 -31.12 -1.00
C ARG A 467 -5.80 -31.25 -1.23
N ARG A 468 -6.38 -30.52 -2.20
CA ARG A 468 -7.80 -30.68 -2.57
C ARG A 468 -8.07 -32.05 -3.15
N ARG A 469 -7.21 -32.54 -4.05
CA ARG A 469 -7.33 -33.90 -4.63
C ARG A 469 -7.24 -34.98 -3.55
N SER A 470 -6.38 -34.82 -2.54
CA SER A 470 -6.29 -35.80 -1.45
C SER A 470 -7.51 -35.74 -0.51
N LEU A 471 -8.06 -34.55 -0.24
CA LEU A 471 -9.31 -34.39 0.51
C LEU A 471 -10.52 -34.95 -0.25
N ASP A 472 -10.63 -34.69 -1.55
CA ASP A 472 -11.69 -35.23 -2.40
C ASP A 472 -11.58 -36.76 -2.54
N ALA A 473 -10.35 -37.29 -2.62
CA ALA A 473 -10.11 -38.73 -2.61
C ALA A 473 -10.48 -39.36 -1.26
N ALA A 474 -10.17 -38.70 -0.14
CA ALA A 474 -10.54 -39.15 1.20
C ALA A 474 -12.06 -39.09 1.42
N ALA A 475 -12.74 -38.05 0.92
CA ALA A 475 -14.20 -37.94 0.97
C ALA A 475 -14.88 -39.05 0.15
N LYS A 476 -14.40 -39.30 -1.08
CA LYS A 476 -14.88 -40.41 -1.91
C LYS A 476 -14.59 -41.78 -1.28
N ALA A 477 -13.43 -41.97 -0.65
CA ALA A 477 -13.13 -43.21 0.07
C ALA A 477 -14.03 -43.41 1.30
N GLY A 478 -14.40 -42.33 1.99
CA GLY A 478 -15.36 -42.34 3.10
C GLY A 478 -16.79 -42.67 2.65
N GLU A 479 -17.25 -42.14 1.51
CA GLU A 479 -18.55 -42.50 0.92
C GLU A 479 -18.58 -43.95 0.43
N VAL A 480 -17.48 -44.46 -0.14
CA VAL A 480 -17.37 -45.87 -0.57
C VAL A 480 -17.33 -46.83 0.63
N ALA A 481 -16.69 -46.44 1.74
CA ALA A 481 -16.73 -47.21 2.99
C ALA A 481 -18.12 -47.21 3.63
N ALA A 482 -18.86 -46.10 3.57
CA ALA A 482 -20.26 -46.03 4.04
C ALA A 482 -21.21 -46.85 3.15
N ALA A 483 -20.97 -46.91 1.84
CA ALA A 483 -21.75 -47.73 0.90
C ALA A 483 -21.46 -49.23 1.00
N ALA A 484 -20.25 -49.63 1.42
CA ALA A 484 -19.87 -51.03 1.60
C ALA A 484 -20.35 -51.66 2.91
N CYS A 485 -20.84 -50.87 3.87
CA CYS A 485 -21.37 -51.34 5.16
C CYS A 485 -22.90 -51.45 5.22
N ALA A 486 -23.61 -51.31 4.11
CA ALA A 486 -25.06 -51.51 4.05
C ALA A 486 -25.39 -52.99 3.75
N GLU A 487 -25.39 -53.83 4.79
CA GLU A 487 -26.15 -55.10 4.76
C GLU A 487 -27.63 -54.87 5.13
N PRO A 488 -28.56 -55.70 4.60
CA PRO A 488 -29.99 -55.42 4.56
C PRO A 488 -30.71 -55.70 5.90
N ASP A 489 -31.86 -55.04 6.09
CA ASP A 489 -32.68 -54.99 7.30
C ASP A 489 -32.89 -56.34 8.03
N PRO A 490 -32.83 -56.37 9.38
CA PRO A 490 -33.06 -57.58 10.16
C PRO A 490 -34.54 -57.82 10.48
N GLY A 491 -35.02 -59.01 10.11
CA GLY A 491 -36.23 -59.61 10.65
C GLY A 491 -36.02 -60.17 12.06
N TYR A 492 -36.89 -59.75 12.99
CA TYR A 492 -37.36 -60.38 14.23
C TYR A 492 -36.57 -61.53 14.93
N SER A 493 -36.34 -61.29 16.23
CA SER A 493 -36.60 -62.18 17.38
C SER A 493 -35.44 -62.93 18.10
N THR A 494 -35.20 -62.44 19.33
CA THR A 494 -34.95 -63.15 20.61
C THR A 494 -33.69 -64.00 20.83
N GLY A 495 -32.85 -63.56 21.78
CA GLY A 495 -31.90 -64.42 22.48
C GLY A 495 -31.05 -63.69 23.53
N LYS A 496 -31.26 -64.00 24.82
CA LYS A 496 -30.55 -63.46 25.99
C LYS A 496 -29.10 -63.97 26.12
N ARG A 497 -28.19 -63.09 26.60
CA ARG A 497 -26.98 -63.27 27.48
C ARG A 497 -26.13 -62.01 27.31
N GLY A 498 -25.57 -61.29 28.28
CA GLY A 498 -24.90 -61.57 29.56
C GLY A 498 -23.68 -60.61 29.60
N PRO A 499 -23.29 -59.99 30.73
CA PRO A 499 -22.46 -58.77 30.74
C PRO A 499 -20.95 -59.06 30.70
N ASN A 500 -20.18 -58.07 30.23
CA ASN A 500 -18.71 -57.97 30.13
C ASN A 500 -18.06 -58.35 28.79
N THR A 501 -17.93 -57.33 27.92
CA THR A 501 -16.84 -57.19 26.96
C THR A 501 -16.48 -55.70 26.84
N PRO A 502 -15.19 -55.33 26.72
CA PRO A 502 -14.77 -53.93 26.75
C PRO A 502 -15.20 -53.21 25.46
N ILE A 503 -15.71 -52.00 25.63
CA ILE A 503 -16.07 -51.06 24.56
C ILE A 503 -14.78 -50.73 23.78
N PRO A 504 -14.68 -51.00 22.47
CA PRO A 504 -13.61 -50.43 21.67
C PRO A 504 -13.86 -48.93 21.55
N HIS A 505 -12.88 -48.14 21.94
CA HIS A 505 -12.88 -46.70 21.73
C HIS A 505 -13.21 -46.39 20.27
N THR A 506 -14.34 -45.74 20.05
CA THR A 506 -14.65 -45.06 18.79
C THR A 506 -13.47 -44.15 18.45
N PRO A 507 -12.88 -44.23 17.25
CA PRO A 507 -11.87 -43.26 16.86
C PRO A 507 -12.57 -41.91 16.86
N THR A 508 -12.11 -41.02 17.73
CA THR A 508 -12.42 -39.60 17.72
C THR A 508 -12.37 -39.12 16.27
N SER A 509 -13.52 -38.73 15.74
CA SER A 509 -13.62 -38.01 14.49
C SER A 509 -12.83 -36.72 14.66
N CYS A 510 -11.57 -36.73 14.23
CA CYS A 510 -10.84 -35.52 13.94
C CYS A 510 -11.63 -34.79 12.86
N THR A 511 -12.52 -33.88 13.27
CA THR A 511 -13.07 -32.89 12.36
C THR A 511 -11.86 -32.15 11.78
N PRO A 512 -11.61 -32.21 10.46
CA PRO A 512 -10.55 -31.42 9.87
C PRO A 512 -10.89 -29.96 10.16
N THR A 513 -9.95 -29.26 10.79
CA THR A 513 -9.99 -27.80 10.87
C THR A 513 -10.33 -27.26 9.48
N PRO A 514 -11.36 -26.42 9.31
CA PRO A 514 -11.71 -25.90 8.01
C PRO A 514 -10.58 -24.99 7.55
N CYS A 515 -9.70 -25.53 6.70
CA CYS A 515 -8.69 -24.75 6.02
C CYS A 515 -9.39 -23.83 5.03
N THR A 516 -9.19 -22.53 5.17
CA THR A 516 -9.62 -21.54 4.19
C THR A 516 -8.99 -21.90 2.83
N PRO A 517 -9.77 -21.98 1.74
CA PRO A 517 -9.23 -22.34 0.44
C PRO A 517 -8.28 -21.25 -0.06
N PHE A 518 -7.09 -21.63 -0.55
CA PHE A 518 -6.17 -20.69 -1.16
C PHE A 518 -6.84 -19.97 -2.35
N PRO A 519 -6.75 -18.63 -2.46
CA PRO A 519 -7.56 -17.84 -3.39
C PRO A 519 -7.16 -18.01 -4.87
N TYR A 520 -6.03 -18.67 -5.16
CA TYR A 520 -5.61 -18.98 -6.52
C TYR A 520 -6.02 -20.41 -6.92
N SER A 521 -6.78 -20.54 -8.02
CA SER A 521 -7.01 -21.81 -8.71
C SER A 521 -5.98 -22.07 -9.81
N SER A 522 -5.58 -21.00 -10.51
CA SER A 522 -4.47 -20.92 -11.47
C SER A 522 -4.01 -19.47 -11.58
N CYS A 523 -2.77 -19.23 -12.00
CA CYS A 523 -2.23 -17.89 -12.25
C CYS A 523 -1.36 -17.91 -13.51
N SER A 524 -1.68 -17.09 -14.51
CA SER A 524 -0.80 -16.86 -15.65
C SER A 524 0.29 -15.85 -15.28
N TYR A 525 1.38 -15.83 -16.05
CA TYR A 525 2.46 -14.84 -15.87
C TYR A 525 1.95 -13.40 -16.02
N THR A 526 1.02 -13.16 -16.97
CA THR A 526 0.41 -11.84 -17.17
C THR A 526 -0.43 -11.42 -15.96
N SER A 527 -1.31 -12.31 -15.46
CA SER A 527 -2.15 -12.03 -14.29
C SER A 527 -1.32 -11.81 -13.01
N PHE A 528 -0.17 -12.49 -12.89
CA PHE A 528 0.77 -12.27 -11.80
C PHE A 528 1.35 -10.84 -11.82
N TYR A 529 1.81 -10.37 -12.98
CA TYR A 529 2.34 -9.01 -13.11
C TYR A 529 1.26 -7.94 -12.97
N GLU A 530 0.01 -8.24 -13.34
CA GLU A 530 -1.13 -7.40 -13.02
C GLU A 530 -1.30 -7.26 -11.50
N HIS A 531 -1.39 -8.36 -10.75
CA HIS A 531 -1.48 -8.27 -9.29
C HIS A 531 -0.27 -7.55 -8.66
N LEU A 532 0.95 -7.76 -9.16
CA LEU A 532 2.12 -7.00 -8.71
C LEU A 532 1.99 -5.50 -8.98
N ARG A 533 1.54 -5.09 -10.17
CA ARG A 533 1.30 -3.68 -10.50
C ARG A 533 0.20 -3.08 -9.62
N SER A 534 -0.83 -3.86 -9.32
CA SER A 534 -1.84 -3.45 -8.35
C SER A 534 -1.20 -3.22 -6.97
N LEU A 535 -0.43 -4.16 -6.42
CA LEU A 535 0.26 -3.98 -5.14
C LEU A 535 1.24 -2.78 -5.13
N GLU A 536 1.90 -2.51 -6.26
CA GLU A 536 2.73 -1.33 -6.46
C GLU A 536 1.91 -0.04 -6.51
N SER A 537 0.70 -0.08 -7.08
CA SER A 537 -0.24 1.04 -7.09
C SER A 537 -0.71 1.42 -5.69
N TYR A 538 -0.98 0.41 -4.83
CA TYR A 538 -1.23 0.60 -3.40
C TYR A 538 0.03 1.01 -2.61
N LYS A 539 1.19 1.11 -3.27
CA LYS A 539 2.50 1.40 -2.69
C LYS A 539 2.82 0.49 -1.50
N LEU A 540 2.39 -0.77 -1.58
CA LEU A 540 2.75 -1.81 -0.60
C LEU A 540 4.09 -2.42 -0.96
N ILE A 541 4.39 -2.47 -2.26
CA ILE A 541 5.67 -2.90 -2.82
C ILE A 541 6.32 -1.79 -3.66
N GLY A 542 7.60 -1.94 -3.93
CA GLY A 542 8.33 -1.22 -4.97
C GLY A 542 8.99 -2.21 -5.91
N ILE A 543 8.86 -1.99 -7.22
CA ILE A 543 9.44 -2.81 -8.26
C ILE A 543 10.64 -2.06 -8.84
N LYS A 544 11.85 -2.64 -8.74
CA LYS A 544 13.06 -2.11 -9.37
C LYS A 544 13.56 -3.08 -10.43
N GLY A 545 13.79 -2.59 -11.65
CA GLY A 545 14.45 -3.39 -12.68
C GLY A 545 15.89 -3.71 -12.26
N VAL A 546 16.28 -4.99 -12.32
CA VAL A 546 17.66 -5.41 -12.08
C VAL A 546 18.43 -5.30 -13.40
N GLN A 547 19.56 -4.58 -13.43
CA GLN A 547 20.43 -4.59 -14.60
C GLN A 547 21.13 -5.96 -14.69
N GLY A 548 20.61 -6.82 -15.57
CA GLY A 548 21.10 -8.17 -15.83
C GLY A 548 20.33 -8.81 -16.99
N ARG A 549 20.82 -9.94 -17.52
CA ARG A 549 20.40 -10.60 -18.78
C ARG A 549 18.93 -11.13 -18.84
N GLY A 550 18.02 -10.65 -17.98
CA GLY A 550 16.61 -11.08 -17.92
C GLY A 550 15.63 -9.94 -17.57
N LYS A 551 14.34 -10.14 -17.85
CA LYS A 551 13.22 -9.21 -17.56
C LYS A 551 12.75 -9.26 -16.09
N THR A 552 13.61 -9.70 -15.17
CA THR A 552 13.24 -9.94 -13.78
C THR A 552 13.42 -8.67 -12.96
N SER A 553 12.45 -8.34 -12.12
CA SER A 553 12.50 -7.14 -11.27
C SER A 553 12.67 -7.52 -9.81
N ALA A 554 13.48 -6.78 -9.06
CA ALA A 554 13.59 -6.91 -7.62
C ALA A 554 12.35 -6.28 -6.97
N ILE A 555 11.72 -7.02 -6.07
CA ILE A 555 10.54 -6.59 -5.34
C ILE A 555 10.94 -6.25 -3.91
N THR A 556 10.41 -5.15 -3.41
CA THR A 556 10.75 -4.60 -2.10
C THR A 556 9.48 -4.24 -1.35
N LEU A 557 9.30 -4.71 -0.10
CA LEU A 557 8.19 -4.22 0.72
C LEU A 557 8.49 -2.82 1.23
N ARG A 558 7.45 -1.99 1.27
CA ARG A 558 7.53 -0.64 1.83
C ARG A 558 7.30 -0.61 3.35
N TYR A 559 6.71 -1.67 3.89
CA TYR A 559 6.38 -1.84 5.30
C TYR A 559 7.13 -3.03 5.87
N ALA A 560 7.23 -3.12 7.19
CA ALA A 560 7.88 -4.25 7.82
C ALA A 560 7.13 -5.55 7.47
N ALA A 561 7.86 -6.56 7.00
CA ALA A 561 7.29 -7.84 6.58
C ALA A 561 6.38 -8.47 7.66
N ALA A 562 6.82 -8.42 8.93
CA ALA A 562 6.03 -8.89 10.07
C ALA A 562 4.66 -8.20 10.21
N ASP A 563 4.59 -6.88 10.00
CA ASP A 563 3.34 -6.13 10.12
C ASP A 563 2.40 -6.44 8.94
N VAL A 564 2.96 -6.53 7.73
CA VAL A 564 2.21 -6.90 6.52
C VAL A 564 1.60 -8.29 6.66
N LYS A 565 2.41 -9.27 7.09
CA LYS A 565 1.96 -10.65 7.27
C LYS A 565 0.84 -10.76 8.30
N ARG A 566 1.04 -10.21 9.50
CA ARG A 566 0.03 -10.22 10.57
C ARG A 566 -1.32 -9.63 10.12
N LEU A 567 -1.29 -8.56 9.31
CA LEU A 567 -2.51 -7.91 8.83
C LEU A 567 -3.19 -8.71 7.71
N CYS A 568 -2.44 -9.31 6.78
CA CYS A 568 -2.99 -10.22 5.78
C CYS A 568 -3.69 -11.40 6.45
N ASP A 569 -3.03 -12.05 7.40
CA ASP A 569 -3.58 -13.21 8.14
C ASP A 569 -4.85 -12.84 8.92
N ALA A 570 -4.85 -11.66 9.57
CA ALA A 570 -6.00 -11.17 10.32
C ALA A 570 -7.23 -10.87 9.44
N GLU A 571 -7.03 -10.34 8.23
CA GLU A 571 -8.13 -10.08 7.29
C GLU A 571 -8.64 -11.36 6.60
N GLU A 572 -7.79 -12.36 6.38
CA GLU A 572 -8.23 -13.68 5.91
C GLU A 572 -9.08 -14.40 6.96
N ALA A 573 -8.70 -14.32 8.24
CA ALA A 573 -9.49 -14.88 9.35
C ALA A 573 -10.90 -14.26 9.44
N ARG A 574 -11.03 -12.94 9.30
CA ARG A 574 -12.34 -12.25 9.33
C ARG A 574 -13.27 -12.68 8.20
N GLN A 575 -12.74 -12.89 6.99
CA GLN A 575 -13.55 -13.32 5.85
C GLN A 575 -14.03 -14.77 6.01
N GLY A 576 -13.20 -15.64 6.59
CA GLY A 576 -13.60 -17.01 6.92
C GLY A 576 -14.68 -17.11 8.01
N GLU A 577 -14.79 -16.13 8.90
CA GLU A 577 -15.87 -16.05 9.90
C GLU A 577 -17.18 -15.50 9.31
N GLY A 578 -17.11 -14.50 8.42
CA GLY A 578 -18.28 -13.96 7.72
C GLY A 578 -19.01 -14.98 6.85
N GLU A 579 -18.27 -15.78 6.07
CA GLU A 579 -18.86 -16.84 5.23
C GLU A 579 -19.49 -17.99 6.05
N LYS A 580 -19.00 -18.23 7.28
CA LYS A 580 -19.61 -19.22 8.20
C LYS A 580 -20.91 -18.74 8.82
N MET A 581 -21.10 -17.42 8.94
CA MET A 581 -22.33 -16.82 9.47
C MET A 581 -23.43 -16.72 8.40
N GLU A 582 -23.05 -16.57 7.12
CA GLU A 582 -24.00 -16.51 6.00
C GLU A 582 -24.45 -17.92 5.52
N LYS A 583 -23.66 -18.96 5.83
CA LYS A 583 -23.99 -20.37 5.55
C LYS A 583 -24.67 -21.12 6.71
N ARG A 584 -24.86 -20.45 7.86
CA ARG A 584 -25.63 -20.95 9.01
C ARG A 584 -26.98 -20.26 9.03
#